data_AF-A0A939UDP7-F1
#
_entry.id   AF-A0A939UDP7-F1
#
_cell.length_a   1.000
_cell.length_b   1.000
_cell.length_c   1.000
_cell.angle_alpha   90.00
_cell.angle_beta   90.00
_cell.angle_gamma   90.00
#
_symmetry.space_group_name_H-M   'P 1'
#
loop_
_entity.id
_entity.type
_entity.pdbx_description
1 polymer ?
#
loop_
_entity_poly.entity_id
_entity_poly.type
_entity_poly.pdbx_seq_one_letter_code
_entity_poly.pdbx_strand_id
1 'polypeptide(L)'
;MTDIEIAQKNKMIPIAEVAAKIDIPADKLELYGPYKAKLTFEELRVLQEKAAKNPGKLILVTAVTPTPAGEGKSTVSIGLADGLNRIGKKTVVALREPSLGPCFGVKGGACGGGYAQIVPMEDINLHFTGDIHAISIA
;
A
#
# COMPACT_ATOMS: atom_id res chain seq x y z
N MET A 1 -20.22 -11.12 1.65
CA MET A 1 -18.80 -11.49 1.84
C MET A 1 -18.18 -10.47 2.76
N THR A 2 -17.38 -10.92 3.72
CA THR A 2 -16.59 -10.04 4.58
C THR A 2 -15.34 -9.54 3.87
N ASP A 3 -14.72 -8.47 4.37
CA ASP A 3 -13.48 -7.92 3.82
C ASP A 3 -12.36 -8.96 3.76
N ILE A 4 -12.27 -9.83 4.76
CA ILE A 4 -11.25 -10.89 4.83
C ILE A 4 -11.50 -11.97 3.79
N GLU A 5 -12.76 -12.33 3.53
CA GLU A 5 -13.14 -13.31 2.50
C GLU A 5 -12.81 -12.80 1.09
N ILE A 6 -12.95 -11.49 0.85
CA ILE A 6 -12.54 -10.87 -0.41
C ILE A 6 -11.02 -10.95 -0.57
N ALA A 7 -10.27 -10.58 0.48
CA ALA A 7 -8.81 -10.63 0.48
C ALA A 7 -8.28 -12.06 0.27
N GLN A 8 -8.84 -13.07 0.93
CA GLN A 8 -8.42 -14.47 0.81
C GLN A 8 -8.72 -15.09 -0.57
N LYS A 9 -9.77 -14.62 -1.26
CA LYS A 9 -10.08 -15.04 -2.63
C LYS A 9 -9.25 -14.32 -3.69
N ASN A 10 -8.49 -13.29 -3.31
CA ASN A 10 -7.66 -12.55 -4.24
C ASN A 10 -6.52 -13.43 -4.78
N LYS A 11 -6.35 -13.43 -6.11
CA LYS A 11 -5.17 -14.03 -6.75
C LYS A 11 -4.10 -12.96 -6.87
N MET A 12 -3.22 -12.91 -5.88
CA MET A 12 -2.09 -11.99 -5.87
C MET A 12 -1.11 -12.33 -6.99
N ILE A 13 -0.61 -11.30 -7.66
CA ILE A 13 0.50 -11.41 -8.61
C ILE A 13 1.83 -11.11 -7.88
N PRO A 14 2.96 -11.70 -8.29
CA PRO A 14 4.26 -11.40 -7.72
C PRO A 14 4.56 -9.90 -7.69
N ILE A 15 5.21 -9.43 -6.61
CA ILE A 15 5.50 -8.00 -6.44
C ILE A 15 6.40 -7.44 -7.56
N ALA A 16 7.26 -8.27 -8.13
CA ALA A 16 8.07 -7.91 -9.29
C ALA A 16 7.23 -7.56 -10.53
N GLU A 17 6.10 -8.25 -10.74
CA GLU A 17 5.17 -7.91 -11.82
C GLU A 17 4.40 -6.61 -11.55
N VAL A 18 4.11 -6.32 -10.28
CA VAL A 18 3.51 -5.03 -9.87
C VAL A 18 4.51 -3.90 -10.12
N ALA A 19 5.76 -4.06 -9.71
CA ALA A 19 6.84 -3.10 -9.89
C ALA A 19 7.13 -2.83 -11.38
N ALA A 20 7.09 -3.86 -12.23
CA ALA A 20 7.27 -3.71 -13.66
C ALA A 20 6.22 -2.79 -14.32
N LYS A 21 4.97 -2.76 -13.83
CA LYS A 21 3.94 -1.81 -14.31
C LYS A 21 4.33 -0.36 -14.05
N ILE A 22 5.20 -0.13 -13.07
CA ILE A 22 5.74 1.18 -12.75
C ILE A 22 7.17 1.44 -13.24
N ASP A 23 7.66 0.62 -14.17
CA ASP A 23 9.01 0.67 -14.76
C ASP A 23 10.13 0.45 -13.73
N ILE A 24 9.85 -0.26 -12.64
CA ILE A 24 10.87 -0.63 -11.65
C ILE A 24 11.31 -2.07 -11.93
N PRO A 25 12.59 -2.30 -12.28
CA PRO A 25 13.09 -3.62 -12.60
C PRO A 25 13.30 -4.48 -11.35
N ALA A 26 13.23 -5.81 -11.52
CA ALA A 26 13.19 -6.76 -10.41
C ALA A 26 14.49 -6.81 -9.57
N ASP A 27 15.63 -6.50 -10.18
CA ASP A 27 16.94 -6.42 -9.51
C ASP A 27 17.07 -5.20 -8.57
N LYS A 28 16.11 -4.27 -8.62
CA LYS A 28 16.01 -3.12 -7.72
C LYS A 28 15.06 -3.36 -6.55
N LEU A 29 14.61 -4.60 -6.37
CA LEU A 29 13.71 -5.01 -5.29
C LEU A 29 14.42 -5.90 -4.27
N GLU A 30 14.31 -5.54 -3.00
CA GLU A 30 14.66 -6.39 -1.86
C GLU A 30 13.40 -7.12 -1.41
N LEU A 31 13.28 -8.41 -1.76
CA LEU A 31 12.05 -9.18 -1.57
C LEU A 31 11.82 -9.59 -0.11
N TYR A 32 10.58 -9.42 0.35
CA TYR A 32 10.05 -9.92 1.63
C TYR A 32 8.96 -10.96 1.33
N GLY A 33 9.42 -12.13 0.88
CA GLY A 33 8.55 -13.11 0.23
C GLY A 33 8.12 -12.65 -1.18
N PRO A 34 7.16 -13.35 -1.82
CA PRO A 34 6.83 -13.13 -3.22
C PRO A 34 5.97 -11.89 -3.51
N TYR A 35 5.31 -11.34 -2.48
CA TYR A 35 4.27 -10.30 -2.64
C TYR A 35 4.60 -8.96 -1.97
N LYS A 36 5.80 -8.81 -1.41
CA LYS A 36 6.25 -7.59 -0.74
C LYS A 36 7.72 -7.35 -1.08
N ALA A 37 8.11 -6.09 -1.20
CA ALA A 37 9.50 -5.72 -1.42
C ALA A 37 9.78 -4.34 -0.86
N LYS A 38 11.04 -4.08 -0.52
CA LYS A 38 11.59 -2.73 -0.41
C LYS A 38 12.31 -2.36 -1.70
N LEU A 39 12.39 -1.06 -1.99
CA LEU A 39 13.26 -0.56 -3.04
C LEU A 39 14.68 -0.48 -2.51
N THR A 40 15.66 -0.86 -3.33
CA THR A 40 17.06 -0.61 -2.99
C THR A 40 17.31 0.90 -2.85
N PHE A 41 18.28 1.29 -2.00
CA PHE A 41 18.65 2.70 -1.84
C PHE A 41 19.14 3.34 -3.15
N GLU A 42 19.76 2.56 -4.03
CA GLU A 42 20.19 3.02 -5.34
C GLU A 42 18.98 3.47 -6.18
N GLU A 43 17.97 2.62 -6.31
CA GLU A 43 16.77 2.92 -7.08
C GLU A 43 15.98 4.08 -6.47
N LEU A 44 15.90 4.14 -5.14
CA LEU A 44 15.25 5.25 -4.45
C LEU A 44 15.87 6.61 -4.83
N ARG A 45 17.19 6.70 -4.93
CA ARG A 45 17.89 7.93 -5.34
C ARG A 45 17.58 8.29 -6.78
N VAL A 46 17.60 7.32 -7.69
CA VAL A 46 17.24 7.53 -9.11
C VAL A 46 15.82 8.09 -9.23
N LEU A 47 14.85 7.52 -8.50
CA LEU A 47 13.47 7.99 -8.51
C LEU A 47 13.32 9.41 -7.93
N GLN A 48 14.07 9.75 -6.88
CA GLN A 48 14.08 11.09 -6.30
C GLN A 48 14.61 12.14 -7.28
N GLU A 49 15.72 11.85 -7.98
CA GLU A 49 16.27 12.75 -9.00
C GLU A 49 15.30 12.95 -10.17
N LYS A 50 14.64 11.88 -10.62
CA LYS A 50 13.62 11.94 -11.66
C LYS A 50 12.42 12.78 -11.22
N ALA A 51 11.95 12.60 -9.99
CA ALA A 51 10.84 13.37 -9.43
C ALA A 51 11.17 14.86 -9.27
N ALA A 52 12.42 15.20 -8.93
CA ALA A 52 12.87 16.58 -8.83
C ALA A 52 12.87 17.30 -10.19
N LYS A 53 13.19 16.59 -11.28
CA LYS A 53 13.22 17.16 -12.64
C LYS A 53 11.84 17.21 -13.29
N ASN A 54 11.00 16.20 -13.05
CA ASN A 54 9.68 16.08 -13.67
C ASN A 54 8.66 15.51 -12.66
N PRO A 55 8.09 16.34 -11.78
CA PRO A 55 7.19 15.87 -10.75
C PRO A 55 5.86 15.39 -11.34
N GLY A 56 5.36 14.26 -10.80
CA GLY A 56 4.01 13.79 -11.08
C GLY A 56 2.92 14.67 -10.44
N LYS A 57 1.65 14.32 -10.67
CA LYS A 57 0.53 14.95 -9.97
C LYS A 57 0.35 14.33 -8.58
N LEU A 58 0.28 15.17 -7.56
CA LEU A 58 -0.02 14.75 -6.19
C LEU A 58 -1.50 14.99 -5.89
N ILE A 59 -2.23 13.93 -5.53
CA ILE A 59 -3.63 13.99 -5.14
C ILE A 59 -3.73 13.60 -3.67
N LEU A 60 -4.17 14.53 -2.82
CA LEU A 60 -4.39 14.29 -1.40
C LEU A 60 -5.86 13.90 -1.15
N VAL A 61 -6.07 12.72 -0.59
CA VAL A 61 -7.39 12.28 -0.13
C VAL A 61 -7.54 12.60 1.36
N THR A 62 -8.56 13.39 1.69
CA THR A 62 -8.90 13.76 3.08
C THR A 62 -10.34 13.37 3.39
N ALA A 63 -10.71 13.47 4.67
CA ALA A 63 -12.07 13.20 5.15
C ALA A 63 -12.50 14.29 6.13
N VAL A 64 -13.80 14.35 6.41
CA VAL A 64 -14.37 15.13 7.51
C VAL A 64 -13.92 14.56 8.87
N THR A 65 -14.27 15.25 9.95
CA THR A 65 -14.00 14.78 11.32
C THR A 65 -14.52 13.36 11.51
N PRO A 66 -13.70 12.43 12.08
CA PRO A 66 -14.11 11.05 12.26
C PRO A 66 -15.36 10.88 13.13
N THR A 67 -16.18 9.92 12.74
CA THR A 67 -17.42 9.50 13.37
C THR A 67 -17.39 7.98 13.61
N PRO A 68 -18.20 7.45 14.54
CA PRO A 68 -18.28 6.00 14.76
C PRO A 68 -18.69 5.19 13.52
N ALA A 69 -19.37 5.81 12.55
CA ALA A 69 -19.80 5.16 11.31
C ALA A 69 -18.62 4.85 10.35
N GLY A 70 -17.50 5.58 10.48
CA GLY A 70 -16.34 5.47 9.61
C GLY A 70 -16.51 6.16 8.25
N GLU A 71 -15.44 6.78 7.78
CA GLU A 71 -15.47 7.67 6.60
C GLU A 71 -14.94 6.97 5.33
N GLY A 72 -14.38 5.78 5.46
CA GLY A 72 -13.88 5.00 4.31
C GLY A 72 -12.67 5.62 3.59
N LYS A 73 -11.91 6.51 4.24
CA LYS A 73 -10.80 7.24 3.60
C LYS A 73 -9.81 6.35 2.85
N SER A 74 -9.33 5.27 3.47
CA SER A 74 -8.39 4.33 2.82
C SER A 74 -9.03 3.65 1.62
N THR A 75 -10.28 3.23 1.74
CA THR A 75 -11.06 2.62 0.65
C THR A 75 -11.18 3.56 -0.55
N VAL A 76 -11.46 4.85 -0.30
CA VAL A 76 -11.51 5.88 -1.35
C VAL A 76 -10.14 6.08 -1.99
N SER A 77 -9.06 6.16 -1.21
CA SER A 77 -7.70 6.31 -1.77
C SER A 77 -7.33 5.16 -2.70
N ILE A 78 -7.61 3.92 -2.30
CA ILE A 78 -7.32 2.72 -3.10
C ILE A 78 -8.21 2.69 -4.34
N GLY A 79 -9.52 2.87 -4.18
CA GLY A 79 -10.46 2.87 -5.29
C GLY A 79 -10.21 3.98 -6.32
N LEU A 80 -9.75 5.15 -5.87
CA LEU A 80 -9.33 6.24 -6.76
C LEU A 80 -8.11 5.84 -7.59
N ALA A 81 -7.09 5.24 -6.97
CA ALA A 81 -5.90 4.78 -7.68
C ALA A 81 -6.24 3.66 -8.68
N ASP A 82 -7.10 2.72 -8.31
CA ASP A 82 -7.60 1.68 -9.22
C ASP A 82 -8.36 2.29 -10.40
N GLY A 83 -9.26 3.24 -10.14
CA GLY A 83 -10.02 3.95 -11.16
C GLY A 83 -9.12 4.72 -12.13
N LEU A 84 -8.10 5.41 -11.62
CA LEU A 84 -7.11 6.12 -12.43
C LEU A 84 -6.32 5.16 -13.33
N ASN A 85 -5.88 4.02 -12.81
CA ASN A 85 -5.21 3.00 -13.62
C ASN A 85 -6.15 2.41 -14.68
N ARG A 86 -7.44 2.19 -14.36
CA ARG A 86 -8.44 1.72 -15.33
C ARG A 86 -8.66 2.66 -16.51
N ILE A 87 -8.52 3.98 -16.30
CA ILE A 87 -8.60 4.99 -17.38
C ILE A 87 -7.24 5.29 -18.03
N GLY A 88 -6.23 4.45 -17.80
CA GLY A 88 -4.92 4.55 -18.44
C GLY A 88 -3.95 5.56 -17.80
N LYS A 89 -4.20 6.02 -16.57
CA LYS A 89 -3.26 6.88 -15.83
C LYS A 89 -2.38 6.04 -14.92
N LYS A 90 -1.08 6.01 -15.22
CA LYS A 90 -0.05 5.36 -14.40
C LYS A 90 -0.01 5.98 -13.00
N THR A 91 -0.58 5.29 -12.01
CA THR A 91 -0.87 5.83 -10.69
C THR A 91 -0.45 4.87 -9.59
N VAL A 92 0.11 5.41 -8.51
CA VAL A 92 0.49 4.68 -7.30
C VAL A 92 -0.21 5.31 -6.11
N VAL A 93 -0.61 4.51 -5.13
CA VAL A 93 -1.17 4.97 -3.86
C VAL A 93 -0.13 4.84 -2.75
N ALA A 94 0.01 5.88 -1.93
CA ALA A 94 0.86 5.86 -0.75
C ALA A 94 -0.04 5.84 0.51
N LEU A 95 0.17 4.84 1.36
CA LEU A 95 -0.60 4.62 2.59
C LEU A 95 0.35 4.45 3.78
N ARG A 96 -0.18 4.58 5.00
CA ARG A 96 0.58 4.35 6.24
C ARG A 96 0.45 2.90 6.65
N GLU A 97 1.55 2.33 7.14
CA GLU A 97 1.53 1.06 7.86
C GLU A 97 0.66 1.20 9.13
N PRO A 98 -0.29 0.28 9.38
CA PRO A 98 -1.05 0.27 10.62
C PRO A 98 -0.16 -0.12 11.81
N SER A 99 -0.47 0.41 12.99
CA SER A 99 0.14 -0.09 14.23
C SER A 99 -0.32 -1.52 14.51
N LEU A 100 0.59 -2.34 15.05
CA LEU A 100 0.32 -3.70 15.48
C LEU A 100 -0.67 -3.80 16.66
N GLY A 101 -0.62 -2.84 17.60
CA GLY A 101 -1.40 -2.90 18.85
C GLY A 101 -2.93 -3.00 18.66
N PRO A 102 -3.54 -2.14 17.83
CA PRO A 102 -4.98 -2.20 17.55
C PRO A 102 -5.50 -3.52 16.97
N CYS A 103 -4.65 -4.31 16.30
CA CYS A 103 -5.02 -5.61 15.73
C CYS A 103 -5.37 -6.65 16.81
N PHE A 104 -4.85 -6.49 18.03
CA PHE A 104 -5.16 -7.36 19.18
C PHE A 104 -6.30 -6.79 20.05
N GLY A 105 -6.93 -5.69 19.62
CA GLY A 105 -8.06 -5.05 20.27
C GLY A 105 -9.30 -5.05 19.38
N VAL A 106 -9.95 -3.89 19.26
CA VAL A 106 -11.28 -3.75 18.62
C VAL A 106 -11.19 -3.37 17.13
N LYS A 107 -10.03 -2.93 16.62
CA LYS A 107 -9.95 -2.26 15.32
C LYS A 107 -9.36 -3.16 14.23
N GLY A 108 -10.21 -3.59 13.30
CA GLY A 108 -9.80 -4.26 12.07
C GLY A 108 -9.35 -3.26 10.98
N GLY A 109 -8.18 -3.54 10.39
CA GLY A 109 -7.74 -3.19 9.03
C GLY A 109 -7.64 -1.72 8.61
N ALA A 110 -6.42 -1.20 8.46
CA ALA A 110 -6.18 0.07 7.73
C ALA A 110 -6.07 -0.10 6.20
N CYS A 111 -6.28 -1.33 5.71
CA CYS A 111 -5.97 -1.78 4.36
C CYS A 111 -7.09 -1.51 3.32
N GLY A 112 -8.05 -0.63 3.63
CA GLY A 112 -9.24 -0.42 2.78
C GLY A 112 -10.38 -1.39 3.15
N GLY A 113 -11.34 -1.57 2.23
CA GLY A 113 -12.53 -2.38 2.47
C GLY A 113 -13.29 -2.71 1.17
N GLY A 114 -14.12 -3.74 1.21
CA GLY A 114 -14.80 -4.29 0.03
C GLY A 114 -13.80 -4.74 -1.04
N TYR A 115 -14.03 -4.34 -2.29
CA TYR A 115 -13.14 -4.67 -3.42
C TYR A 115 -11.97 -3.68 -3.60
N ALA A 116 -11.89 -2.64 -2.77
CA ALA A 116 -10.80 -1.66 -2.80
C ALA A 116 -9.93 -1.87 -1.55
N GLN A 117 -8.99 -2.81 -1.67
CA GLN A 117 -8.13 -3.27 -0.60
C GLN A 117 -6.66 -3.36 -1.05
N ILE A 118 -5.74 -3.19 -0.10
CA ILE A 118 -4.35 -3.61 -0.27
C ILE A 118 -4.13 -4.99 0.36
N VAL A 119 -3.33 -5.81 -0.30
CA VAL A 119 -3.00 -7.19 0.10
C VAL A 119 -1.48 -7.40 -0.01
N PRO A 120 -0.87 -8.31 0.78
CA PRO A 120 -1.47 -9.23 1.76
C PRO A 120 -1.84 -8.56 3.09
N MET A 121 -3.13 -8.60 3.44
CA MET A 121 -3.68 -7.87 4.60
C MET A 121 -3.13 -8.36 5.96
N GLU A 122 -2.92 -9.67 6.09
CA GLU A 122 -2.37 -10.28 7.32
C GLU A 122 -0.95 -9.79 7.61
N ASP A 123 -0.09 -9.79 6.60
CA ASP A 123 1.29 -9.30 6.75
C ASP A 123 1.31 -7.80 7.11
N ILE A 124 0.49 -6.99 6.41
CA ILE A 124 0.43 -5.54 6.62
C ILE A 124 -0.04 -5.19 8.03
N ASN A 125 -0.99 -5.95 8.58
CA ASN A 125 -1.51 -5.69 9.92
C ASN A 125 -0.61 -6.23 11.04
N LEU A 126 0.38 -7.07 10.72
CA LEU A 126 1.26 -7.71 11.70
C LEU A 126 2.68 -7.13 11.66
N HIS A 127 3.65 -7.94 11.22
CA HIS A 127 5.07 -7.57 11.24
C HIS A 127 5.53 -6.88 9.96
N PHE A 128 4.71 -6.91 8.91
CA PHE A 128 4.97 -6.38 7.60
C PHE A 128 6.42 -6.58 7.13
N THR A 129 7.21 -5.50 7.03
CA THR A 129 8.63 -5.55 6.68
C THR A 129 9.57 -5.24 7.85
N GLY A 130 9.03 -5.12 9.07
CA GLY A 130 9.78 -4.88 10.30
C GLY A 130 10.06 -3.41 10.63
N ASP A 131 9.42 -2.46 9.95
CA ASP A 131 9.73 -1.03 10.04
C ASP A 131 9.43 -0.48 11.44
N ILE A 132 8.27 -0.84 12.01
CA ILE A 132 7.89 -0.46 13.37
C ILE A 132 8.85 -1.07 14.41
N HIS A 133 9.34 -2.30 14.19
CA HIS A 133 10.32 -2.93 15.08
C HIS A 133 11.65 -2.18 15.07
N ALA A 134 12.13 -1.79 13.88
CA ALA A 134 13.35 -1.00 13.74
C ALA A 134 13.24 0.35 14.45
N ILE A 135 12.09 1.04 14.34
CA ILE A 135 11.82 2.29 15.06
C ILE A 135 11.78 2.09 16.57
N SER A 136 11.23 0.97 17.06
CA SER A 136 11.05 0.72 18.49
C SER A 136 12.38 0.44 19.23
N ILE A 137 13.42 0.02 18.50
CA ILE A 137 14.73 -0.35 19.05
C ILE A 137 15.74 0.82 18.97
N ALA A 138 15.51 1.80 18.09
CA ALA A 138 16.37 2.97 17.89
C ALA A 138 16.31 3.96 19.06
#